data_AF-A0A937ET26-F1
#
_entry.id   AF-A0A937ET26-F1
#
_cell.length_a   1.000
_cell.length_b   1.000
_cell.length_c   1.000
_cell.angle_alpha   90.00
_cell.angle_beta   90.00
_cell.angle_gamma   90.00
#
_symmetry.space_group_name_H-M   'P 1'
#
loop_
_entity.id
_entity.type
_entity.pdbx_description
1 polymer ?
#
loop_
_entity_poly.entity_id
_entity_poly.type
_entity_poly.pdbx_seq_one_letter_code
_entity_poly.pdbx_strand_id
1 'polypeptide(L)'
;MVWNKARVIQKIYWSVDHYGRFNLQQYSQVESVLQKLDSAEVFEILYTILTNADRPATRFADQEFAGRLLLALQPTCPLKPTQAIRNLLKCYNLSIEEVPCYFARQYGKPVVLEILEKLKTEVACEQQQQSIETWKWWLQGWKD
;
A
#
# COMPACT_ATOMS: atom_id res chain seq x y z
N MET A 1 -11.94 5.16 24.18
CA MET A 1 -12.36 4.09 23.24
C MET A 1 -11.09 3.43 22.71
N VAL A 2 -10.96 2.11 22.81
CA VAL A 2 -9.78 1.38 22.32
C VAL A 2 -9.95 1.08 20.84
N TRP A 3 -9.02 1.55 20.01
CA TRP A 3 -8.91 1.19 18.60
C TRP A 3 -8.21 -0.16 18.49
N ASN A 4 -8.68 -1.01 17.58
CA ASN A 4 -8.00 -2.25 17.22
C ASN A 4 -7.97 -2.37 15.69
N LYS A 5 -7.10 -3.23 15.17
CA LYS A 5 -6.92 -3.49 13.73
C LYS A 5 -8.24 -3.58 12.95
N ALA A 6 -9.18 -4.42 13.41
CA ALA A 6 -10.45 -4.63 12.72
C ALA A 6 -11.30 -3.34 12.65
N ARG A 7 -11.37 -2.56 13.75
CA ARG A 7 -12.10 -1.30 13.77
C ARG A 7 -11.50 -0.24 12.87
N VAL A 8 -10.16 -0.18 12.78
CA VAL A 8 -9.49 0.79 11.90
C VAL A 8 -9.71 0.43 10.43
N ILE A 9 -9.58 -0.85 10.07
CA ILE A 9 -9.88 -1.33 8.71
C ILE A 9 -11.33 -0.99 8.33
N GLN A 10 -12.29 -1.28 9.21
CA GLN A 10 -13.70 -0.95 8.97
C GLN A 10 -13.94 0.56 8.85
N LYS A 11 -13.24 1.39 9.65
CA LYS A 11 -13.32 2.85 9.51
C LYS A 11 -12.82 3.31 8.14
N ILE A 12 -11.72 2.75 7.65
CA ILE A 12 -11.17 3.09 6.33
C ILE A 12 -12.17 2.70 5.22
N TYR A 13 -12.67 1.47 5.23
CA TYR A 13 -13.67 1.03 4.25
C TYR A 13 -14.93 1.89 4.30
N TRP A 14 -15.43 2.18 5.50
CA TRP A 14 -16.59 3.06 5.66
C TRP A 14 -16.33 4.45 5.09
N SER A 15 -15.15 5.03 5.33
CA SER A 15 -14.76 6.33 4.76
C SER A 15 -14.73 6.31 3.23
N VAL A 16 -14.19 5.25 2.62
CA VAL A 16 -14.18 5.08 1.16
C VAL A 16 -15.60 4.92 0.62
N ASP A 17 -16.42 4.07 1.24
CA ASP A 17 -17.76 3.75 0.79
C ASP A 17 -18.71 4.96 0.83
N HIS A 18 -18.54 5.87 1.80
CA HIS A 18 -19.48 6.98 2.02
C HIS A 18 -19.03 8.31 1.40
N TYR A 19 -17.73 8.51 1.22
CA TYR A 19 -17.19 9.78 0.73
C TYR A 19 -16.37 9.66 -0.56
N GLY A 20 -16.19 8.44 -1.07
CA GLY A 20 -15.43 8.18 -2.29
C GLY A 20 -13.92 8.35 -2.11
N ARG A 21 -13.25 8.76 -3.19
CA ARG A 21 -11.79 8.66 -3.35
C ARG A 21 -10.97 9.46 -2.34
N PHE A 22 -11.46 10.63 -1.92
CA PHE A 22 -10.66 11.44 -1.00
C PHE A 22 -11.49 12.46 -0.22
N ASN A 23 -11.71 12.16 1.06
CA ASN A 23 -12.25 13.12 2.02
C ASN A 23 -11.17 13.48 3.04
N LEU A 24 -10.68 14.72 2.98
CA LEU A 24 -9.60 15.23 3.83
C LEU A 24 -9.88 15.08 5.33
N GLN A 25 -11.13 15.28 5.74
CA GLN A 25 -11.52 15.16 7.15
C GLN A 25 -11.43 13.71 7.62
N GLN A 26 -11.97 12.76 6.86
CA GLN A 26 -11.87 11.34 7.19
C GLN A 26 -10.43 10.84 7.14
N TYR A 27 -9.66 11.29 6.16
CA TYR A 27 -8.23 11.00 6.06
C TYR A 27 -7.49 11.43 7.32
N SER A 28 -7.63 12.71 7.71
CA SER A 28 -6.97 13.26 8.91
C SER A 28 -7.40 12.53 10.19
N GLN A 29 -8.67 12.14 10.28
CA GLN A 29 -9.17 11.36 11.42
C GLN A 29 -8.52 9.97 11.49
N VAL A 30 -8.47 9.24 10.36
CA VAL A 30 -7.82 7.91 10.32
C VAL A 30 -6.33 8.05 10.62
N GLU A 31 -5.66 9.04 10.03
CA GLU A 31 -4.25 9.32 10.27
C GLU A 31 -3.97 9.55 11.77
N SER A 32 -4.78 10.38 12.44
CA SER A 32 -4.64 10.66 13.88
C SER A 32 -4.85 9.43 14.77
N VAL A 33 -5.60 8.43 14.29
CA VAL A 33 -5.79 7.15 14.98
C VAL A 33 -4.56 6.27 14.77
N LEU A 34 -4.09 6.15 13.53
CA LEU A 34 -2.92 5.34 13.18
C LEU A 34 -1.64 5.84 13.84
N GLN A 35 -1.45 7.15 13.97
CA GLN A 35 -0.28 7.74 14.66
C GLN A 35 -0.14 7.35 16.13
N LYS A 36 -1.19 6.78 16.74
CA LYS A 36 -1.19 6.31 18.14
C LYS A 36 -0.93 4.82 18.28
N LEU A 37 -0.82 4.10 17.17
CA LEU A 37 -0.55 2.66 17.13
C LEU A 37 0.93 2.41 16.88
N ASP A 38 1.37 1.19 17.20
CA ASP A 38 2.73 0.77 16.89
C ASP A 38 2.96 0.72 15.39
N SER A 39 4.18 1.08 14.96
CA SER A 39 4.54 1.18 13.54
C SER A 39 4.26 -0.10 12.76
N ALA A 40 4.57 -1.26 13.34
CA ALA A 40 4.28 -2.57 12.72
C ALA A 40 2.76 -2.82 12.60
N GLU A 41 1.96 -2.41 13.59
CA GLU A 41 0.50 -2.53 13.55
C GLU A 41 -0.10 -1.64 12.47
N VAL A 42 0.39 -0.40 12.32
CA VAL A 42 0.00 0.51 11.25
C VAL A 42 0.29 -0.11 9.88
N PHE A 43 1.51 -0.64 9.68
CA PHE A 43 1.86 -1.33 8.44
C PHE A 43 0.89 -2.48 8.17
N GLU A 44 0.66 -3.35 9.14
CA GLU A 44 -0.24 -4.49 8.97
C GLU A 44 -1.67 -4.10 8.58
N ILE A 45 -2.22 -3.05 9.20
CA ILE A 45 -3.55 -2.52 8.87
C ILE A 45 -3.61 -2.09 7.41
N LEU A 46 -2.70 -1.21 7.01
CA LEU A 46 -2.68 -0.63 5.66
C LEU A 46 -2.37 -1.69 4.61
N TYR A 47 -1.43 -2.58 4.90
CA TYR A 47 -1.05 -3.69 4.05
C TYR A 47 -2.17 -4.71 3.86
N THR A 48 -2.99 -4.96 4.90
CA THR A 48 -4.21 -5.79 4.78
C THR A 48 -5.18 -5.18 3.78
N ILE A 49 -5.39 -3.86 3.81
CA ILE A 49 -6.27 -3.18 2.86
C ILE A 49 -5.68 -3.23 1.45
N LEU A 50 -4.39 -2.93 1.31
CA LEU A 50 -3.71 -2.93 0.02
C LEU A 50 -3.74 -4.29 -0.68
N THR A 51 -3.69 -5.37 0.10
CA THR A 51 -3.69 -6.75 -0.41
C THR A 51 -5.09 -7.37 -0.51
N ASN A 52 -6.16 -6.65 -0.10
CA ASN A 52 -7.51 -7.18 -0.11
C ASN A 52 -8.10 -7.25 -1.54
N ALA A 53 -8.35 -8.47 -2.01
CA ALA A 53 -8.99 -8.72 -3.30
C ALA A 53 -10.53 -8.80 -3.23
N ASP A 54 -11.13 -8.88 -2.05
CA ASP A 54 -12.56 -9.19 -1.85
C ASP A 54 -13.51 -8.01 -2.11
N ARG A 55 -12.96 -6.81 -2.36
CA ARG A 55 -13.72 -5.57 -2.62
C ARG A 55 -13.46 -5.02 -4.02
N PRO A 56 -13.76 -5.74 -5.12
CA PRO A 56 -13.37 -5.33 -6.47
C PRO A 56 -13.95 -3.98 -6.91
N ALA A 57 -15.18 -3.63 -6.46
CA ALA A 57 -15.84 -2.38 -6.84
C ALA A 57 -15.16 -1.12 -6.27
N THR A 58 -14.57 -1.23 -5.08
CA THR A 58 -13.92 -0.12 -4.38
C THR A 58 -12.41 -0.29 -4.24
N ARG A 59 -11.85 -1.40 -4.74
CA ARG A 59 -10.42 -1.77 -4.61
C ARG A 59 -9.47 -0.63 -4.92
N PHE A 60 -9.74 0.11 -5.99
CA PHE A 60 -8.90 1.24 -6.36
C PHE A 60 -8.90 2.34 -5.28
N ALA A 61 -10.08 2.76 -4.81
CA ALA A 61 -10.19 3.78 -3.78
C ALA A 61 -9.66 3.30 -2.42
N ASP A 62 -9.89 2.02 -2.08
CA ASP A 62 -9.33 1.39 -0.89
C ASP A 62 -7.80 1.42 -0.90
N GLN A 63 -7.19 1.04 -2.04
CA GLN A 63 -5.74 1.06 -2.18
C GLN A 63 -5.17 2.48 -2.27
N GLU A 64 -5.86 3.42 -2.92
CA GLU A 64 -5.43 4.83 -3.02
C GLU A 64 -5.39 5.46 -1.62
N PHE A 65 -6.44 5.24 -0.82
CA PHE A 65 -6.53 5.73 0.55
C PHE A 65 -5.44 5.11 1.45
N ALA A 66 -5.27 3.78 1.40
CA ALA A 66 -4.27 3.10 2.20
C ALA A 66 -2.84 3.40 1.75
N GLY A 67 -2.60 3.53 0.44
CA GLY A 67 -1.29 3.86 -0.14
C GLY A 67 -0.81 5.24 0.30
N ARG A 68 -1.71 6.25 0.29
CA ARG A 68 -1.40 7.59 0.80
C ARG A 68 -1.03 7.59 2.27
N LEU A 69 -1.80 6.89 3.12
CA LEU A 69 -1.47 6.75 4.54
C LEU A 69 -0.14 6.01 4.74
N LEU A 70 0.14 5.00 3.92
CA LEU A 70 1.39 4.24 4.00
C LEU A 70 2.59 5.13 3.69
N LEU A 71 2.50 5.93 2.62
CA LEU A 71 3.55 6.87 2.22
C LEU A 71 3.67 8.05 3.20
N ALA A 72 2.57 8.53 3.78
CA ALA A 72 2.59 9.64 4.73
C ALA A 72 3.17 9.23 6.09
N LEU A 73 2.74 8.08 6.63
CA LEU A 73 3.10 7.64 7.98
C LEU A 73 4.43 6.88 8.03
N GLN A 74 4.93 6.39 6.90
CA GLN A 74 6.17 5.62 6.81
C GLN A 74 6.29 4.53 7.89
N PRO A 75 5.27 3.67 8.09
CA PRO A 75 5.35 2.65 9.12
C PRO A 75 6.44 1.64 8.77
N THR A 76 7.10 1.06 9.76
CA THR A 76 8.12 0.03 9.57
C THR A 76 7.45 -1.25 9.06
N CYS A 77 7.93 -1.76 7.94
CA CYS A 77 7.45 -3.03 7.39
C CYS A 77 8.13 -4.20 8.12
N PRO A 78 7.39 -5.06 8.85
CA PRO A 78 7.94 -6.21 9.57
C PRO A 78 8.21 -7.41 8.67
N LEU A 79 7.78 -7.37 7.41
CA LEU A 79 7.96 -8.43 6.43
C LEU A 79 9.28 -8.28 5.68
N LYS A 80 9.79 -9.39 5.15
CA LYS A 80 10.87 -9.32 4.16
C LYS A 80 10.39 -8.51 2.94
N PRO A 81 11.15 -7.52 2.42
CA PRO A 81 10.72 -6.68 1.31
C PRO A 81 10.23 -7.46 0.09
N THR A 82 10.98 -8.51 -0.30
CA THR A 82 10.60 -9.41 -1.41
C THR A 82 9.25 -10.10 -1.19
N GLN A 83 8.93 -10.49 0.04
CA GLN A 83 7.65 -11.13 0.36
C GLN A 83 6.50 -10.13 0.30
N ALA A 84 6.70 -8.92 0.85
CA ALA A 84 5.69 -7.87 0.85
C ALA A 84 5.35 -7.43 -0.59
N ILE A 85 6.38 -7.15 -1.39
CA ILE A 85 6.22 -6.73 -2.78
C ILE A 85 5.53 -7.83 -3.59
N ARG A 86 5.97 -9.09 -3.48
CA ARG A 86 5.35 -10.22 -4.22
C ARG A 86 3.85 -10.33 -3.98
N ASN A 87 3.41 -10.15 -2.74
CA ASN A 87 2.01 -10.26 -2.37
C ASN A 87 1.18 -9.09 -2.93
N LEU A 88 1.71 -7.87 -2.88
CA LEU A 88 1.07 -6.70 -3.48
C LEU A 88 0.88 -6.84 -4.99
N LEU A 89 1.89 -7.34 -5.71
CA LEU A 89 1.82 -7.51 -7.18
C LEU A 89 0.63 -8.35 -7.66
N LYS A 90 0.03 -9.19 -6.81
CA LYS A 90 -1.13 -10.03 -7.17
C LYS A 90 -2.42 -9.23 -7.37
N CYS A 91 -2.55 -8.10 -6.68
CA CYS A 91 -3.79 -7.32 -6.64
C CYS A 91 -3.55 -5.80 -6.73
N TYR A 92 -2.31 -5.38 -6.94
CA TYR A 92 -1.91 -3.99 -7.08
C TYR A 92 -2.67 -3.29 -8.22
N ASN A 93 -3.20 -2.13 -7.93
CA ASN A 93 -3.75 -1.24 -8.93
C ASN A 93 -2.64 -0.36 -9.52
N LEU A 94 -2.50 -0.40 -10.85
CA LEU A 94 -1.40 0.23 -11.58
C LEU A 94 -1.33 1.75 -11.42
N SER A 95 -2.43 2.40 -11.07
CA SER A 95 -2.52 3.85 -10.90
C SER A 95 -2.05 4.38 -9.54
N ILE A 96 -1.52 3.53 -8.66
CA ILE A 96 -1.22 3.90 -7.26
C ILE A 96 0.29 3.97 -7.02
N GLU A 97 0.87 5.13 -7.27
CA GLU A 97 2.32 5.34 -7.11
C GLU A 97 2.79 5.34 -5.65
N GLU A 98 1.90 5.55 -4.68
CA GLU A 98 2.29 5.71 -3.28
C GLU A 98 2.95 4.45 -2.70
N VAL A 99 2.53 3.27 -3.17
CA VAL A 99 3.08 1.98 -2.72
C VAL A 99 4.53 1.79 -3.16
N PRO A 100 4.90 1.86 -4.46
CA PRO A 100 6.30 1.76 -4.87
C PRO A 100 7.17 2.84 -4.20
N CYS A 101 6.68 4.09 -4.12
CA CYS A 101 7.39 5.18 -3.46
C CYS A 101 7.67 4.90 -1.97
N TYR A 102 6.70 4.33 -1.24
CA TYR A 102 6.90 3.92 0.15
C TYR A 102 8.01 2.88 0.29
N PHE A 103 8.01 1.82 -0.53
CA PHE A 103 9.07 0.81 -0.46
C PHE A 103 10.43 1.39 -0.80
N ALA A 104 10.48 2.32 -1.76
CA ALA A 104 11.74 2.94 -2.15
C ALA A 104 12.27 3.92 -1.10
N ARG A 105 11.42 4.61 -0.33
CA ARG A 105 11.85 5.35 0.87
C ARG A 105 12.38 4.43 1.97
N GLN A 106 11.69 3.33 2.22
CA GLN A 106 12.03 2.43 3.33
C GLN A 106 13.32 1.64 3.08
N TYR A 107 13.57 1.23 1.83
CA TYR A 107 14.65 0.29 1.49
C TYR A 107 15.66 0.82 0.49
N GLY A 108 15.41 2.00 -0.08
CA GLY A 108 16.18 2.56 -1.19
C GLY A 108 15.68 2.07 -2.54
N LYS A 109 15.55 3.00 -3.49
CA LYS A 109 15.15 2.72 -4.88
C LYS A 109 15.97 1.60 -5.56
N PRO A 110 17.33 1.55 -5.45
CA PRO A 110 18.10 0.46 -6.08
C PRO A 110 17.72 -0.93 -5.57
N VAL A 111 17.49 -1.07 -4.26
CA VAL A 111 17.11 -2.34 -3.63
C VAL A 111 15.73 -2.79 -4.10
N VAL A 112 14.77 -1.87 -4.19
CA VAL A 112 13.42 -2.19 -4.69
C VAL A 112 13.47 -2.61 -6.15
N LEU A 113 14.25 -1.93 -7.00
CA LEU A 113 14.41 -2.29 -8.40
C LEU A 113 15.05 -3.69 -8.56
N GLU A 114 16.06 -4.02 -7.76
CA GLU A 114 16.68 -5.36 -7.77
C GLU A 114 15.66 -6.45 -7.38
N ILE A 115 14.85 -6.20 -6.34
CA ILE A 115 13.78 -7.12 -5.96
C ILE A 115 12.77 -7.32 -7.09
N LEU A 116 12.39 -6.24 -7.78
CA LEU A 116 11.46 -6.30 -8.91
C LEU A 116 12.04 -7.11 -10.09
N GLU A 117 13.33 -6.96 -10.40
CA GLU A 117 13.98 -7.78 -11.43
C GLU A 117 14.00 -9.26 -11.06
N LYS A 118 14.35 -9.57 -9.80
CA LYS A 118 14.30 -10.95 -9.31
C LYS A 118 12.89 -11.52 -9.45
N LEU A 119 11.87 -10.81 -8.95
CA LEU A 119 10.48 -11.25 -9.02
C LEU A 119 10.00 -11.44 -10.46
N LYS A 120 10.45 -10.60 -11.40
CA LYS A 120 10.09 -10.72 -12.83
C LYS A 120 10.45 -12.08 -13.42
N THR A 121 11.58 -12.65 -13.01
CA THR A 121 12.01 -14.00 -13.45
C THR A 121 11.22 -15.14 -12.81
N GLU A 122 10.56 -14.88 -11.68
CA GLU A 122 9.83 -15.90 -10.91
C GLU A 122 8.32 -15.91 -11.20
N VAL A 123 7.75 -14.81 -11.68
CA VAL A 123 6.31 -14.68 -11.95
C VAL A 123 5.98 -14.97 -13.41
N ALA A 124 5.10 -15.95 -13.64
CA ALA A 124 4.57 -16.27 -14.96
C ALA A 124 3.28 -15.50 -15.31
N CYS A 125 2.64 -14.86 -14.32
CA CYS A 125 1.36 -14.16 -14.51
C CYS A 125 1.57 -12.78 -15.15
N GLU A 126 0.90 -12.54 -16.28
CA GLU A 126 0.96 -11.28 -17.03
C GLU A 126 0.58 -10.06 -16.17
N GLN A 127 -0.47 -10.15 -15.35
CA GLN A 127 -0.88 -9.07 -14.45
C GLN A 127 0.23 -8.68 -13.46
N GLN A 128 0.94 -9.67 -12.92
CA GLN A 128 2.05 -9.41 -11.99
C GLN A 128 3.24 -8.80 -12.72
N GLN A 129 3.54 -9.26 -13.94
CA GLN A 129 4.58 -8.66 -14.79
C GLN A 129 4.25 -7.21 -15.13
N GLN A 130 3.00 -6.91 -15.49
CA GLN A 130 2.55 -5.54 -15.72
C GLN A 130 2.70 -4.67 -14.46
N SER A 131 2.33 -5.20 -13.30
CA SER A 131 2.51 -4.52 -12.01
C SER A 131 3.99 -4.21 -11.74
N ILE A 132 4.89 -5.14 -12.04
CA ILE A 132 6.35 -4.94 -11.92
C ILE A 132 6.83 -3.80 -12.82
N GLU A 133 6.46 -3.82 -14.10
CA GLU A 133 6.88 -2.79 -15.05
C GLU A 133 6.32 -1.41 -14.67
N THR A 134 5.07 -1.36 -14.19
CA THR A 134 4.48 -0.13 -13.66
C THR A 134 5.23 0.39 -12.43
N TRP A 135 5.61 -0.47 -11.48
CA TRP A 135 6.43 -0.06 -10.34
C TRP A 135 7.77 0.53 -10.78
N LYS A 136 8.46 -0.14 -11.72
CA LYS A 136 9.72 0.38 -12.27
C LYS A 136 9.54 1.76 -12.89
N TRP A 137 8.47 1.96 -13.66
CA TRP A 137 8.15 3.25 -14.28
C TRP A 137 7.91 4.36 -13.25
N TRP A 138 7.07 4.11 -12.23
CA TRP A 138 6.86 5.07 -11.13
C TRP A 138 8.18 5.43 -10.44
N LEU A 139 8.99 4.41 -10.13
CA LEU A 139 10.28 4.62 -9.48
C LEU A 139 11.28 5.38 -10.35
N GLN A 140 11.26 5.25 -11.67
CA GLN A 140 12.14 6.02 -12.57
C GLN A 140 11.89 7.53 -12.44
N GLY A 141 10.62 7.95 -12.39
CA GLY A 141 10.23 9.35 -12.21
C GLY A 141 10.39 9.88 -10.79
N TRP A 142 10.45 8.98 -9.80
CA TRP A 142 10.56 9.34 -8.40
C TRP A 142 11.94 9.90 -8.03
N LYS A 143 11.93 11.08 -7.39
CA LYS A 143 13.07 11.77 -6.79
C LYS A 143 12.75 11.94 -5.31
N ASP A 144 13.53 11.31 -4.45
CA ASP A 144 13.39 11.44 -2.99
C ASP A 144 13.95 12.79 -2.52
#